data_AF-A0A9R1VTA8-F1
#
_entry.id   AF-A0A9R1VTA8-F1
#
_cell.length_a   1.000
_cell.length_b   1.000
_cell.length_c   1.000
_cell.angle_alpha   90.00
_cell.angle_beta   90.00
_cell.angle_gamma   90.00
#
_symmetry.space_group_name_H-M   'P 1'
#
loop_
_entity.id
_entity.type
_entity.pdbx_description
1 polymer ?
#
loop_
_entity_poly.entity_id
_entity_poly.type
_entity_poly.pdbx_seq_one_letter_code
_entity_poly.pdbx_strand_id
1 'polypeptide(L)'
;MQGWSIFPNSAWAEVIKSLYGTDDGFTRPTVARRKSGCWGVIANISKVLERDNVSFVDHFRSVNIAEAPGAVKWSWDLEPSGVYSVASLRKCIDRAILPFSDTKWMWNSLVLGKVNILAWRIIHGRLPTLAILAKFGISSSTTCKFCDESLETENHLFVECGLVKEVWQRVSSWWRLLDSNFQSIGDLLNCKKLLTGHQRLSDINEAVMLVFLWVIWNYRNLKAHSSGVKSHTVLAYEVQSMALFWINARKRKGEPLRWVEWCCDPILECYSKL
;
A
#
# COMPACT_ATOMS: atom_id res chain seq x y z
N MET A 1 -28.72 24.52 -11.48
CA MET A 1 -28.02 23.25 -11.17
C MET A 1 -29.07 22.24 -10.77
N GLN A 2 -29.53 21.45 -11.75
CA GLN A 2 -30.63 20.51 -11.60
C GLN A 2 -30.20 19.34 -10.73
N GLY A 3 -30.81 19.25 -9.54
CA GLY A 3 -30.75 18.06 -8.71
C GLY A 3 -31.34 16.87 -9.47
N TRP A 4 -30.85 15.68 -9.13
CA TRP A 4 -31.31 14.40 -9.66
C TRP A 4 -32.83 14.26 -9.45
N SER A 5 -33.59 14.75 -10.40
CA SER A 5 -34.99 14.41 -10.58
C SER A 5 -34.95 13.01 -11.15
N ILE A 6 -35.13 12.01 -10.29
CA ILE A 6 -35.30 10.62 -10.72
C ILE A 6 -36.62 10.62 -11.51
N PHE A 7 -36.52 10.80 -12.83
CA PHE A 7 -37.67 10.63 -13.69
C PHE A 7 -38.10 9.17 -13.57
N PRO A 8 -39.35 8.90 -13.15
CA PRO A 8 -39.82 7.54 -12.91
C PRO A 8 -39.79 6.66 -14.18
N ASN A 9 -39.61 7.28 -15.35
CA ASN A 9 -39.54 6.65 -16.67
C ASN A 9 -38.16 6.84 -17.35
N SER A 10 -37.11 7.18 -16.59
CA SER A 10 -35.76 7.13 -17.14
C SER A 10 -35.36 5.68 -17.43
N ALA A 11 -34.54 5.46 -18.46
CA ALA A 11 -34.02 4.12 -18.77
C ALA A 11 -33.36 3.45 -17.56
N TRP A 12 -32.71 4.24 -16.69
CA TRP A 12 -32.15 3.78 -15.43
C TRP A 12 -33.21 3.36 -14.40
N ALA A 13 -34.32 4.10 -14.28
CA ALA A 13 -35.43 3.73 -13.42
C ALA A 13 -36.15 2.47 -13.91
N GLU A 14 -36.32 2.30 -15.23
CA GLU A 14 -36.91 1.09 -15.82
C GLU A 14 -36.03 -0.14 -15.60
N VAL A 15 -34.71 0.00 -15.76
CA VAL A 15 -33.75 -1.08 -15.48
C VAL A 15 -33.83 -1.49 -14.00
N ILE A 16 -33.84 -0.54 -13.07
CA ILE A 16 -33.96 -0.84 -11.63
C ILE A 16 -35.32 -1.50 -11.32
N LYS A 17 -36.44 -0.98 -11.83
CA LYS A 17 -37.78 -1.58 -11.67
C LYS A 17 -37.84 -3.01 -12.23
N SER A 18 -37.20 -3.27 -13.37
CA SER A 18 -37.13 -4.62 -13.95
C SER A 18 -36.32 -5.61 -13.11
N LEU A 19 -35.32 -5.11 -12.37
CA LEU A 19 -34.40 -5.94 -11.60
C LEU A 19 -34.88 -6.20 -10.17
N TYR A 20 -35.65 -5.27 -9.59
CA TYR A 20 -36.04 -5.29 -8.18
C TYR A 20 -37.56 -5.33 -7.94
N GLY A 21 -38.38 -5.19 -8.99
CA GLY A 21 -39.84 -5.06 -8.87
C GLY A 21 -40.29 -3.60 -8.81
N THR A 22 -41.60 -3.39 -8.93
CA THR A 22 -42.24 -2.06 -8.97
C THR A 22 -42.57 -1.47 -7.60
N ASP A 23 -42.35 -2.22 -6.51
CA ASP A 23 -42.79 -1.80 -5.18
C ASP A 23 -41.69 -1.04 -4.44
N ASP A 24 -42.13 -0.04 -3.67
CA ASP A 24 -41.33 1.04 -3.05
C ASP A 24 -40.37 0.60 -1.93
N GLY A 25 -40.01 -0.69 -1.87
CA GLY A 25 -39.20 -1.29 -0.82
C GLY A 25 -38.04 -2.11 -1.37
N PHE A 26 -36.87 -1.99 -0.73
CA PHE A 26 -35.70 -2.87 -0.88
C PHE A 26 -35.97 -4.33 -0.43
N THR A 27 -37.21 -4.81 -0.45
CA THR A 27 -37.52 -6.20 -0.12
C THR A 27 -36.99 -7.12 -1.21
N ARG A 28 -36.31 -8.19 -0.77
CA ARG A 28 -35.50 -9.10 -1.60
C ARG A 28 -36.20 -9.48 -2.90
N PRO A 29 -35.48 -9.44 -4.05
CA PRO A 29 -36.05 -9.86 -5.31
C PRO A 29 -36.46 -11.34 -5.27
N THR A 30 -37.64 -11.65 -5.78
CA THR A 30 -38.03 -13.01 -6.17
C THR A 30 -37.07 -13.50 -7.25
N VAL A 31 -36.35 -14.55 -6.88
CA VAL A 31 -35.13 -15.05 -7.49
C VAL A 31 -35.29 -15.37 -8.98
N ALA A 32 -34.44 -14.80 -9.82
CA ALA A 32 -34.06 -15.41 -11.10
C ALA A 32 -32.53 -15.49 -11.23
N ARG A 33 -32.09 -16.76 -11.39
CA ARG A 33 -30.82 -17.34 -11.88
C ARG A 33 -29.53 -16.50 -11.76
N ARG A 34 -28.54 -17.09 -11.07
CA ARG A 34 -27.11 -16.73 -10.98
C ARG A 34 -26.71 -15.60 -11.94
N LYS A 35 -26.63 -14.38 -11.42
CA LYS A 35 -26.00 -13.26 -12.12
C LYS A 35 -24.48 -13.49 -12.11
N SER A 36 -23.85 -13.58 -13.27
CA SER A 36 -22.40 -13.76 -13.43
C SER A 36 -21.68 -12.40 -13.49
N GLY A 37 -20.37 -12.40 -13.25
CA GLY A 37 -19.54 -11.21 -13.35
C GLY A 37 -19.87 -10.11 -12.34
N CYS A 38 -19.69 -8.84 -12.73
CA CYS A 38 -19.91 -7.68 -11.86
C CYS A 38 -21.35 -7.58 -11.34
N TRP A 39 -22.34 -8.04 -12.09
CA TRP A 39 -23.74 -8.05 -11.68
C TRP A 39 -24.05 -9.04 -10.56
N GLY A 40 -23.32 -10.15 -10.52
CA GLY A 40 -23.36 -11.09 -9.38
C GLY A 40 -22.83 -10.44 -8.11
N VAL A 41 -21.77 -9.64 -8.22
CA VAL A 41 -21.19 -8.91 -7.08
C VAL A 41 -22.15 -7.81 -6.60
N ILE A 42 -22.67 -6.99 -7.51
CA ILE A 42 -23.63 -5.92 -7.19
C ILE A 42 -24.89 -6.49 -6.53
N ALA A 43 -25.45 -7.56 -7.07
CA ALA A 43 -26.67 -8.19 -6.52
C ALA A 43 -26.45 -8.86 -5.15
N ASN A 44 -25.21 -9.12 -4.76
CA ASN A 44 -24.86 -9.70 -3.46
C ASN A 44 -24.11 -8.69 -2.57
N ILE A 45 -24.05 -7.40 -2.92
CA ILE A 45 -23.24 -6.42 -2.20
C ILE A 45 -23.65 -6.32 -0.73
N SER A 46 -24.95 -6.37 -0.43
CA SER A 46 -25.44 -6.34 0.96
C SER A 46 -24.90 -7.52 1.77
N LYS A 47 -24.88 -8.73 1.20
CA LYS A 47 -24.33 -9.92 1.88
C LYS A 47 -22.82 -9.85 2.07
N VAL A 48 -22.10 -9.26 1.10
CA VAL A 48 -20.66 -9.06 1.20
C VAL A 48 -20.34 -8.05 2.29
N LEU A 49 -21.09 -6.94 2.33
CA LEU A 49 -20.92 -5.89 3.33
C LEU A 49 -21.33 -6.37 4.73
N GLU A 50 -22.43 -7.12 4.87
CA GLU A 50 -22.87 -7.74 6.12
C GLU A 50 -21.81 -8.69 6.70
N ARG A 51 -21.18 -9.52 5.85
CA ARG A 51 -20.06 -10.40 6.28
C ARG A 51 -18.91 -9.59 6.86
N ASP A 52 -18.68 -8.41 6.31
CA ASP A 52 -17.59 -7.52 6.70
C ASP A 52 -18.06 -6.50 7.77
N ASN A 53 -19.19 -6.78 8.46
CA ASN A 53 -19.82 -6.00 9.53
C ASN A 53 -20.19 -4.55 9.14
N VAL A 54 -20.49 -4.33 7.86
CA VAL A 54 -20.97 -3.05 7.31
C VAL A 54 -22.43 -3.21 6.90
N SER A 55 -23.35 -2.63 7.68
CA SER A 55 -24.77 -2.69 7.32
C SER A 55 -25.17 -1.56 6.38
N PHE A 56 -25.12 -1.82 5.07
CA PHE A 56 -25.48 -0.84 4.05
C PHE A 56 -26.96 -0.40 4.12
N VAL A 57 -27.86 -1.35 4.42
CA VAL A 57 -29.31 -1.10 4.42
C VAL A 57 -29.72 -0.28 5.65
N ASP A 58 -29.10 -0.52 6.80
CA ASP A 58 -29.45 0.17 8.05
C ASP A 58 -29.13 1.67 8.01
N HIS A 59 -28.24 2.08 7.11
CA HIS A 59 -27.88 3.48 6.90
C HIS A 59 -28.94 4.27 6.08
N PHE A 60 -29.89 3.58 5.43
CA PHE A 60 -31.02 4.21 4.76
C PHE A 60 -32.26 4.20 5.65
N ARG A 61 -32.79 5.38 5.95
CA ARG A 61 -34.00 5.55 6.77
C ARG A 61 -35.13 6.13 5.95
N SER A 62 -36.34 5.61 6.13
CA SER A 62 -37.56 6.20 5.57
C SER A 62 -37.98 7.41 6.39
N VAL A 63 -38.19 8.55 5.73
CA VAL A 63 -38.65 9.80 6.31
C VAL A 63 -39.94 10.23 5.61
N ASN A 64 -40.98 10.53 6.36
CA ASN A 64 -42.24 11.03 5.81
C ASN A 64 -42.09 12.48 5.35
N ILE A 65 -42.55 12.79 4.13
CA ILE A 65 -42.56 14.16 3.62
C ILE A 65 -43.78 14.88 4.19
N ALA A 66 -43.56 15.92 5.01
CA ALA A 66 -44.63 16.68 5.65
C ALA A 66 -45.58 17.36 4.64
N GLU A 67 -45.08 17.69 3.45
CA GLU A 67 -45.80 18.40 2.39
C GLU A 67 -46.67 17.49 1.51
N ALA A 68 -46.58 16.16 1.67
CA ALA A 68 -47.35 15.19 0.87
C ALA A 68 -47.71 13.94 1.69
N PRO A 69 -48.95 13.83 2.21
CA PRO A 69 -49.39 12.67 2.97
C PRO A 69 -49.23 11.37 2.17
N GLY A 70 -48.42 10.44 2.70
CA GLY A 70 -48.12 9.15 2.05
C GLY A 70 -46.83 9.11 1.23
N ALA A 71 -46.17 10.25 1.00
CA ALA A 71 -44.89 10.28 0.30
C ALA A 71 -43.72 9.99 1.25
N VAL A 72 -42.96 8.93 0.96
CA VAL A 72 -41.77 8.52 1.71
C VAL A 72 -40.52 8.97 0.98
N LYS A 73 -39.60 9.60 1.71
CA LYS A 73 -38.26 9.96 1.24
C LYS A 73 -37.22 9.14 1.99
N TRP A 74 -36.27 8.56 1.26
CA TRP A 74 -35.11 7.91 1.87
C TRP A 74 -34.06 8.96 2.28
N SER A 75 -33.54 8.84 3.50
CA SER A 75 -32.42 9.63 4.01
C SER A 75 -31.22 8.73 4.34
N TRP A 76 -30.02 9.25 4.08
CA TRP A 76 -28.75 8.59 4.35
C TRP A 76 -28.17 9.10 5.67
N ASP A 77 -27.96 8.21 6.64
CA ASP A 77 -27.59 8.62 8.00
C ASP A 77 -26.08 8.87 8.21
N LEU A 78 -25.21 8.49 7.26
CA LEU A 78 -23.78 8.77 7.31
C LEU A 78 -23.41 10.19 6.88
N GLU A 79 -24.37 10.98 6.39
CA GLU A 79 -24.13 12.36 5.98
C GLU A 79 -25.20 13.28 6.61
N PRO A 80 -24.81 14.41 7.24
CA PRO A 80 -25.79 15.33 7.84
C PRO A 80 -26.81 15.90 6.84
N SER A 81 -26.44 15.93 5.55
CA SER A 81 -27.34 16.37 4.47
C SER A 81 -28.47 15.37 4.17
N GLY A 82 -28.38 14.13 4.68
CA GLY A 82 -29.30 13.05 4.36
C GLY A 82 -29.15 12.52 2.93
N VAL A 83 -28.17 13.00 2.15
CA VAL A 83 -27.93 12.60 0.76
C VAL A 83 -26.89 11.49 0.71
N TYR A 84 -27.19 10.44 -0.05
CA TYR A 84 -26.25 9.34 -0.26
C TYR A 84 -24.94 9.83 -0.90
N SER A 85 -23.82 9.39 -0.32
CA SER A 85 -22.49 9.62 -0.87
C SER A 85 -21.68 8.35 -0.83
N VAL A 86 -21.14 7.97 -2.00
CA VAL A 86 -20.18 6.87 -2.12
C VAL A 86 -18.98 7.10 -1.20
N ALA A 87 -18.58 8.35 -0.98
CA ALA A 87 -17.44 8.69 -0.11
C ALA A 87 -17.72 8.38 1.36
N SER A 88 -18.93 8.63 1.88
CA SER A 88 -19.27 8.33 3.28
C SER A 88 -19.45 6.84 3.51
N LEU A 89 -20.08 6.12 2.56
CA LEU A 89 -20.08 4.65 2.58
C LEU A 89 -18.66 4.08 2.54
N ARG A 90 -17.82 4.59 1.63
CA ARG A 90 -16.44 4.10 1.49
C ARG A 90 -15.64 4.25 2.77
N LYS A 91 -15.81 5.37 3.50
CA LYS A 91 -15.19 5.56 4.82
C LYS A 91 -15.66 4.52 5.85
N CYS A 92 -16.94 4.17 5.84
CA CYS A 92 -17.47 3.14 6.74
C CYS A 92 -16.89 1.76 6.41
N ILE A 93 -16.86 1.39 5.12
CA ILE A 93 -16.20 0.18 4.62
C ILE A 93 -14.73 0.14 5.01
N ASP A 94 -14.00 1.23 4.76
CA ASP A 94 -12.57 1.30 5.06
C ASP A 94 -12.32 1.15 6.58
N ARG A 95 -13.18 1.70 7.44
CA ARG A 95 -13.08 1.52 8.91
C ARG A 95 -13.37 0.10 9.39
N ALA A 96 -14.27 -0.62 8.72
CA ALA A 96 -14.66 -1.97 9.11
C ALA A 96 -13.70 -3.04 8.56
N ILE A 97 -13.18 -2.82 7.35
CA ILE A 97 -12.41 -3.83 6.60
C ILE A 97 -10.91 -3.58 6.66
N LEU A 98 -10.48 -2.33 6.52
CA LEU A 98 -9.04 -2.07 6.52
C LEU A 98 -8.56 -2.14 7.97
N PRO A 99 -7.50 -2.91 8.27
CA PRO A 99 -6.87 -2.82 9.56
C PRO A 99 -6.50 -1.36 9.81
N PHE A 100 -6.95 -0.80 10.92
CA PHE A 100 -6.53 0.51 11.38
C PHE A 100 -5.01 0.46 11.55
N SER A 101 -4.30 0.97 10.54
CA SER A 101 -2.87 1.18 10.61
C SER A 101 -2.70 2.66 10.93
N ASP A 102 -2.48 2.99 12.21
CA ASP A 102 -2.16 4.37 12.61
C ASP A 102 -0.89 4.89 11.92
N THR A 103 -0.10 3.98 11.34
CA THR A 103 1.05 4.29 10.51
C THR A 103 0.63 4.68 9.09
N LYS A 104 0.32 5.96 8.90
CA LYS A 104 0.25 6.58 7.58
C LYS A 104 1.61 6.43 6.89
N TRP A 105 1.67 5.69 5.77
CA TRP A 105 2.88 5.63 4.95
C TRP A 105 3.27 7.03 4.46
N MET A 106 4.51 7.43 4.75
CA MET A 106 5.06 8.71 4.36
C MET A 106 5.90 8.52 3.10
N TRP A 107 5.58 9.29 2.06
CA TRP A 107 6.34 9.25 0.81
C TRP A 107 7.64 10.03 0.97
N ASN A 108 8.78 9.40 0.70
CA ASN A 108 10.06 10.08 0.70
C ASN A 108 10.33 10.71 -0.67
N SER A 109 10.46 12.03 -0.71
CA SER A 109 10.65 12.77 -1.97
C SER A 109 12.05 12.61 -2.60
N LEU A 110 13.03 12.14 -1.83
CA LEU A 110 14.43 11.97 -2.28
C LEU A 110 14.62 10.70 -3.13
N VAL A 111 13.68 9.75 -3.09
CA VAL A 111 13.71 8.52 -3.91
C VAL A 111 12.62 8.52 -4.96
N LEU A 112 12.75 7.70 -6.00
CA LEU A 112 11.76 7.62 -7.09
C LEU A 112 10.39 7.09 -6.60
N GLY A 113 9.31 7.45 -7.31
CA GLY A 113 7.96 6.97 -6.99
C GLY A 113 7.84 5.44 -6.94
N LYS A 114 8.49 4.74 -7.87
CA LYS A 114 8.54 3.26 -7.89
C LYS A 114 9.18 2.64 -6.66
N VAL A 115 10.13 3.34 -6.04
CA VAL A 115 10.83 2.89 -4.82
C VAL A 115 9.91 3.04 -3.62
N ASN A 116 9.22 4.18 -3.51
CA ASN A 116 8.20 4.35 -2.49
C ASN A 116 7.04 3.35 -2.63
N ILE A 117 6.60 3.06 -3.86
CA ILE A 117 5.56 2.04 -4.12
C ILE A 117 6.06 0.66 -3.68
N LEU A 118 7.32 0.33 -3.93
CA LEU A 118 7.92 -0.92 -3.47
C LEU A 118 7.83 -1.02 -1.94
N ALA A 119 8.33 -0.01 -1.22
CA ALA A 119 8.30 -0.03 0.24
C ALA A 119 6.88 -0.05 0.82
N TRP A 120 5.94 0.66 0.21
CA TRP A 120 4.52 0.55 0.55
C TRP A 120 3.99 -0.87 0.37
N ARG A 121 4.34 -1.56 -0.72
CA ARG A 121 3.96 -2.97 -0.92
C ARG A 121 4.56 -3.89 0.12
N ILE A 122 5.82 -3.66 0.49
CA ILE A 122 6.53 -4.43 1.53
C ILE A 122 5.80 -4.27 2.88
N ILE A 123 5.44 -3.06 3.29
CA ILE A 123 4.73 -2.83 4.57
C ILE A 123 3.40 -3.60 4.62
N HIS A 124 2.74 -3.72 3.48
CA HIS A 124 1.44 -4.36 3.39
C HIS A 124 1.49 -5.87 3.08
N GLY A 125 2.67 -6.50 2.99
CA GLY A 125 2.75 -7.93 2.68
C GLY A 125 2.35 -8.27 1.24
N ARG A 126 2.57 -7.35 0.29
CA ARG A 126 2.00 -7.41 -1.07
C ARG A 126 3.03 -7.66 -2.17
N LEU A 127 4.24 -8.11 -1.84
CA LEU A 127 5.19 -8.52 -2.86
C LEU A 127 4.93 -9.94 -3.35
N PRO A 128 5.20 -10.23 -4.65
CA PRO A 128 5.10 -11.57 -5.19
C PRO A 128 6.34 -12.42 -4.78
N THR A 129 6.52 -12.64 -3.48
CA THR A 129 7.53 -13.59 -2.97
C THR A 129 7.14 -15.02 -3.34
N LEU A 130 8.10 -15.95 -3.38
CA LEU A 130 7.80 -17.33 -3.76
C LEU A 130 6.80 -18.00 -2.81
N ALA A 131 6.82 -17.65 -1.51
CA ALA A 131 5.81 -18.12 -0.57
C ALA A 131 4.39 -17.66 -0.94
N ILE A 132 4.24 -16.41 -1.42
CA ILE A 132 2.95 -15.87 -1.86
C ILE A 132 2.55 -16.48 -3.21
N LEU A 133 3.47 -16.59 -4.16
CA LEU A 133 3.22 -17.16 -5.48
C LEU A 133 2.78 -18.63 -5.41
N ALA A 134 3.35 -19.42 -4.48
CA ALA A 134 2.94 -20.79 -4.27
C ALA A 134 1.50 -20.91 -3.73
N LYS A 135 1.05 -19.98 -2.87
CA LYS A 135 -0.36 -19.93 -2.41
C LYS A 135 -1.35 -19.75 -3.57
N PHE A 136 -0.92 -19.12 -4.65
CA PHE A 136 -1.72 -18.94 -5.87
C PHE A 136 -1.48 -20.03 -6.92
N GLY A 137 -0.68 -21.07 -6.63
CA GLY A 137 -0.33 -22.13 -7.58
C GLY A 137 0.56 -21.67 -8.74
N ILE A 138 1.21 -20.50 -8.63
CA ILE A 138 2.06 -19.93 -9.68
C ILE A 138 3.49 -20.50 -9.61
N SER A 139 3.99 -20.77 -8.40
CA SER A 139 5.32 -21.32 -8.18
C SER A 139 5.25 -22.67 -7.49
N SER A 140 5.99 -23.66 -7.98
CA SER A 140 6.17 -24.96 -7.33
C SER A 140 7.24 -24.94 -6.23
N SER A 141 8.14 -23.96 -6.26
CA SER A 141 9.21 -23.78 -5.28
C SER A 141 8.92 -22.55 -4.42
N THR A 142 9.14 -22.70 -3.12
CA THR A 142 8.98 -21.63 -2.13
C THR A 142 10.31 -21.19 -1.52
N THR A 143 11.41 -21.81 -1.91
CA THR A 143 12.74 -21.60 -1.31
C THR A 143 13.38 -20.32 -1.84
N CYS A 144 13.98 -19.54 -0.95
CA CYS A 144 14.64 -18.28 -1.28
C CYS A 144 15.77 -18.47 -2.28
N LYS A 145 15.74 -17.70 -3.38
CA LYS A 145 16.75 -17.76 -4.46
C LYS A 145 18.13 -17.20 -4.09
N PHE A 146 18.30 -16.70 -2.88
CA PHE A 146 19.57 -16.18 -2.39
C PHE A 146 20.36 -17.22 -1.60
N CYS A 147 19.71 -17.93 -0.67
CA CYS A 147 20.36 -18.93 0.17
C CYS A 147 19.99 -20.38 -0.18
N ASP A 148 18.92 -20.60 -0.94
CA ASP A 148 18.39 -21.93 -1.28
C ASP A 148 18.07 -22.83 -0.06
N GLU A 149 17.94 -22.24 1.15
CA GLU A 149 17.76 -22.97 2.41
C GLU A 149 16.40 -22.70 3.09
N SER A 150 15.88 -21.49 2.98
CA SER A 150 14.72 -21.02 3.76
C SER A 150 13.54 -20.60 2.89
N LEU A 151 12.35 -20.54 3.49
CA LEU A 151 11.13 -20.04 2.83
C LEU A 151 11.29 -18.57 2.41
N GLU A 152 11.01 -18.24 1.15
CA GLU A 152 11.06 -16.85 0.66
C GLU A 152 9.82 -16.08 1.12
N THR A 153 9.87 -15.58 2.36
CA THR A 153 8.97 -14.55 2.88
C THR A 153 9.57 -13.16 2.64
N GLU A 154 8.79 -12.09 2.80
CA GLU A 154 9.33 -10.74 2.72
C GLU A 154 10.36 -10.50 3.83
N ASN A 155 10.07 -10.93 5.07
CA ASN A 155 11.01 -10.75 6.18
C ASN A 155 12.32 -11.50 5.94
N HIS A 156 12.24 -12.72 5.43
CA HIS A 156 13.43 -13.48 5.04
C HIS A 156 14.21 -12.76 3.95
N LEU A 157 13.51 -12.31 2.90
CA LEU A 157 14.10 -11.68 1.73
C LEU A 157 14.82 -10.35 2.03
N PHE A 158 14.36 -9.58 3.02
CA PHE A 158 14.93 -8.26 3.30
C PHE A 158 15.73 -8.16 4.61
N VAL A 159 15.62 -9.15 5.50
CA VAL A 159 16.20 -9.06 6.86
C VAL A 159 16.93 -10.34 7.28
N GLU A 160 16.34 -11.51 7.11
CA GLU A 160 16.89 -12.73 7.73
C GLU A 160 17.93 -13.46 6.86
N CYS A 161 17.82 -13.35 5.53
CA CYS A 161 18.67 -14.04 4.57
C CYS A 161 20.16 -13.70 4.78
N GLY A 162 21.03 -14.73 4.80
CA GLY A 162 22.47 -14.57 5.04
C GLY A 162 23.15 -13.58 4.09
N LEU A 163 22.90 -13.69 2.79
CA LEU A 163 23.42 -12.74 1.79
C LEU A 163 22.97 -11.31 2.09
N VAL A 164 21.72 -11.13 2.50
CA VAL A 164 21.13 -9.80 2.75
C VAL A 164 21.69 -9.20 4.03
N LYS A 165 21.96 -10.03 5.07
CA LYS A 165 22.68 -9.62 6.27
C LYS A 165 24.09 -9.12 5.96
N GLU A 166 24.82 -9.79 5.07
CA GLU A 166 26.16 -9.34 4.65
C GLU A 166 26.12 -8.00 3.90
N VAL A 167 25.14 -7.80 3.01
CA VAL A 167 24.92 -6.50 2.35
C VAL A 167 24.59 -5.43 3.39
N TRP A 168 23.67 -5.75 4.30
CA TRP A 168 23.24 -4.83 5.35
C TRP A 168 24.38 -4.40 6.25
N GLN A 169 25.23 -5.33 6.71
CA GLN A 169 26.42 -5.02 7.52
C GLN A 169 27.35 -4.01 6.85
N ARG A 170 27.52 -4.11 5.52
CA ARG A 170 28.34 -3.14 4.77
C ARG A 170 27.66 -1.79 4.66
N VAL A 171 26.36 -1.77 4.41
CA VAL A 171 25.57 -0.54 4.33
C VAL A 171 25.51 0.16 5.69
N SER A 172 25.28 -0.57 6.78
CA SER A 172 25.21 -0.01 8.14
C SER A 172 26.57 0.49 8.62
N SER A 173 27.65 -0.25 8.32
CA SER A 173 29.02 0.19 8.60
C SER A 173 29.36 1.49 7.86
N TRP A 174 29.06 1.55 6.56
CA TRP A 174 29.26 2.76 5.75
C TRP A 174 28.40 3.92 6.24
N TRP A 175 27.12 3.70 6.52
CA TRP A 175 26.17 4.71 6.98
C TRP A 175 26.31 5.03 8.48
N ARG A 176 27.27 4.41 9.18
CA ARG A 176 27.54 4.55 10.63
C ARG A 176 26.31 4.32 11.51
N LEU A 177 25.42 3.42 11.11
CA LEU A 177 24.35 2.92 11.96
C LEU A 177 24.92 1.78 12.81
N LEU A 178 25.41 2.10 14.00
CA LEU A 178 25.92 1.11 14.95
C LEU A 178 24.85 0.03 15.21
N ASP A 179 25.24 -1.23 15.01
CA ASP A 179 24.55 -2.47 15.44
C ASP A 179 23.02 -2.50 15.29
N SER A 180 22.52 -2.04 14.14
CA SER A 180 21.10 -2.19 13.78
C SER A 180 20.83 -3.62 13.31
N ASN A 181 20.77 -4.56 14.26
CA ASN A 181 20.25 -5.91 14.03
C ASN A 181 18.73 -5.87 13.94
N PHE A 182 18.23 -5.45 12.77
CA PHE A 182 16.80 -5.48 12.50
C PHE A 182 16.29 -6.93 12.56
N GLN A 183 15.18 -7.13 13.29
CA GLN A 183 14.51 -8.42 13.38
C GLN A 183 13.33 -8.48 12.41
N SER A 184 12.83 -7.31 12.01
CA SER A 184 11.73 -7.17 11.07
C SER A 184 11.95 -6.06 10.04
N ILE A 185 11.23 -6.17 8.93
CA ILE A 185 11.05 -5.07 7.97
C ILE A 185 10.55 -3.80 8.66
N GLY A 186 9.67 -3.95 9.67
CA GLY A 186 9.15 -2.84 10.45
C GLY A 186 10.27 -2.08 11.15
N ASP A 187 11.26 -2.78 11.71
CA ASP A 187 12.42 -2.16 12.37
C ASP A 187 13.30 -1.40 11.37
N LEU A 188 13.57 -2.02 10.22
CA LEU A 188 14.34 -1.43 9.12
C LEU A 188 13.71 -0.12 8.63
N LEU A 189 12.38 -0.08 8.48
CA LEU A 189 11.65 1.11 8.03
C LEU A 189 11.48 2.16 9.15
N ASN A 190 11.44 1.73 10.42
CA ASN A 190 11.39 2.63 11.58
C ASN A 190 12.77 3.23 11.94
N CYS A 191 13.84 2.86 11.22
CA CYS A 191 15.20 3.38 11.39
C CYS A 191 15.30 4.91 11.30
N LYS A 192 14.28 5.60 10.75
CA LYS A 192 14.14 7.07 10.77
C LYS A 192 14.37 7.68 12.16
N LYS A 193 14.02 6.95 13.23
CA LYS A 193 14.16 7.38 14.64
C LYS A 193 15.60 7.31 15.18
N LEU A 194 16.54 6.67 14.49
CA LEU A 194 17.93 6.56 14.99
C LEU A 194 18.73 7.85 14.84
N LEU A 195 18.30 8.76 13.96
CA LEU A 195 18.95 10.05 13.69
C LEU A 195 18.04 11.22 14.07
N THR A 196 17.45 11.14 15.27
CA THR A 196 16.59 12.19 15.85
C THR A 196 17.38 13.47 16.06
N GLY A 197 16.81 14.61 15.65
CA GLY A 197 17.41 15.94 15.84
C GLY A 197 17.55 16.75 14.54
N HIS A 198 17.72 16.07 13.39
CA HIS A 198 17.77 16.72 12.08
C HIS A 198 16.82 16.07 11.07
N GLN A 199 15.68 16.71 10.80
CA GLN A 199 14.65 16.21 9.89
C GLN A 199 15.21 15.79 8.53
N ARG A 200 16.11 16.59 7.97
CA ARG A 200 16.67 16.32 6.65
C ARG A 200 17.65 15.14 6.64
N LEU A 201 18.44 14.94 7.69
CA LEU A 201 19.28 13.74 7.83
C LEU A 201 18.40 12.49 8.00
N SER A 202 17.32 12.63 8.76
CA SER A 202 16.31 11.59 8.95
C SER A 202 15.64 11.19 7.62
N ASP A 203 15.31 12.15 6.77
CA ASP A 203 14.77 11.90 5.43
C ASP A 203 15.81 11.26 4.48
N ILE A 204 17.09 11.66 4.57
CA ILE A 204 18.17 11.02 3.80
C ILE A 204 18.38 9.58 4.25
N ASN A 205 18.37 9.33 5.56
CA ASN A 205 18.49 7.99 6.12
C ASN A 205 17.36 7.08 5.65
N GLU A 206 16.12 7.57 5.71
CA GLU A 206 14.97 6.87 5.14
C GLU A 206 15.19 6.58 3.64
N ALA A 207 15.69 7.55 2.86
CA ALA A 207 16.00 7.32 1.45
C ALA A 207 17.05 6.20 1.23
N VAL A 208 18.09 6.13 2.06
CA VAL A 208 19.08 5.04 2.02
C VAL A 208 18.43 3.68 2.31
N MET A 209 17.56 3.58 3.31
CA MET A 209 16.82 2.33 3.60
C MET A 209 15.92 1.90 2.43
N LEU A 210 15.25 2.86 1.80
CA LEU A 210 14.38 2.59 0.66
C LEU A 210 15.18 2.15 -0.58
N VAL A 211 16.37 2.72 -0.79
CA VAL A 211 17.29 2.30 -1.85
C VAL A 211 17.81 0.89 -1.57
N PHE A 212 18.14 0.56 -0.33
CA PHE A 212 18.53 -0.81 0.06
C PHE A 212 17.46 -1.83 -0.30
N LEU A 213 16.21 -1.60 0.10
CA LEU A 213 15.07 -2.46 -0.27
C LEU A 213 14.93 -2.60 -1.80
N TRP A 214 15.11 -1.50 -2.52
CA TRP A 214 15.06 -1.50 -3.98
C TRP A 214 16.16 -2.34 -4.62
N VAL A 215 17.41 -2.22 -4.18
CA VAL A 215 18.54 -3.00 -4.71
C VAL A 215 18.32 -4.49 -4.46
N ILE A 216 17.93 -4.88 -3.24
CA ILE A 216 17.64 -6.28 -2.90
C ILE A 216 16.50 -6.83 -3.75
N TRP A 217 15.41 -6.08 -3.92
CA TRP A 217 14.28 -6.52 -4.74
C TRP A 217 14.66 -6.71 -6.21
N ASN A 218 15.44 -5.79 -6.79
CA ASN A 218 15.90 -5.95 -8.17
C ASN A 218 16.85 -7.13 -8.33
N TYR A 219 17.74 -7.36 -7.37
CA TYR A 219 18.62 -8.51 -7.40
C TYR A 219 17.84 -9.83 -7.30
N ARG A 220 16.81 -9.90 -6.44
CA ARG A 220 15.89 -11.04 -6.39
C ARG A 220 15.22 -11.28 -7.73
N ASN A 221 14.68 -10.24 -8.36
CA ASN A 221 14.03 -10.38 -9.67
C ASN A 221 15.02 -10.77 -10.77
N LEU A 222 16.27 -10.25 -10.72
CA LEU A 222 17.34 -10.69 -11.61
C LEU A 222 17.58 -12.19 -11.46
N LYS A 223 17.69 -12.70 -10.22
CA LYS A 223 17.84 -14.14 -9.94
C LYS A 223 16.64 -14.98 -10.38
N ALA A 224 15.43 -14.41 -10.33
CA ALA A 224 14.22 -15.11 -10.77
C ALA A 224 14.13 -15.25 -12.31
N HIS A 225 14.70 -14.30 -13.07
CA HIS A 225 14.58 -14.24 -14.52
C HIS A 225 15.89 -14.49 -15.28
N SER A 226 17.03 -14.59 -14.58
CA SER A 226 18.36 -14.76 -15.17
C SER A 226 19.33 -15.43 -14.19
N SER A 227 20.49 -15.87 -14.70
CA SER A 227 21.57 -16.46 -13.89
C SER A 227 22.53 -15.43 -13.27
N GLY A 228 22.21 -14.14 -13.29
CA GLY A 228 23.09 -13.08 -12.79
C GLY A 228 23.50 -13.29 -11.33
N VAL A 229 24.82 -13.28 -11.07
CA VAL A 229 25.39 -13.37 -9.72
C VAL A 229 26.03 -12.04 -9.38
N LYS A 230 25.63 -11.44 -8.26
CA LYS A 230 26.29 -10.27 -7.69
C LYS A 230 26.80 -10.63 -6.30
N SER A 231 28.01 -10.17 -5.97
CA SER A 231 28.52 -10.28 -4.61
C SER A 231 27.81 -9.29 -3.70
N HIS A 232 27.77 -9.57 -2.40
CA HIS A 232 27.25 -8.65 -1.39
C HIS A 232 27.93 -7.26 -1.46
N THR A 233 29.20 -7.22 -1.87
CA THR A 233 29.98 -5.98 -2.03
C THR A 233 29.44 -5.13 -3.18
N VAL A 234 29.16 -5.75 -4.33
CA VAL A 234 28.58 -5.04 -5.49
C VAL A 234 27.20 -4.48 -5.13
N LEU A 235 26.38 -5.27 -4.42
CA LEU A 235 25.07 -4.81 -3.97
C LEU A 235 25.18 -3.62 -3.00
N ALA A 236 26.13 -3.63 -2.07
CA ALA A 236 26.36 -2.49 -1.18
C ALA A 236 26.79 -1.23 -1.94
N TYR A 237 27.70 -1.34 -2.92
CA TYR A 237 28.08 -0.22 -3.79
C TYR A 237 26.91 0.30 -4.65
N GLU A 238 26.02 -0.58 -5.11
CA GLU A 238 24.78 -0.18 -5.80
C GLU A 238 23.90 0.65 -4.88
N VAL A 239 23.76 0.28 -3.60
CA VAL A 239 23.02 1.08 -2.62
C VAL A 239 23.66 2.47 -2.48
N GLN A 240 24.98 2.54 -2.27
CA GLN A 240 25.71 3.79 -2.10
C GLN A 240 25.54 4.73 -3.31
N SER A 241 25.79 4.21 -4.51
CA SER A 241 25.74 4.97 -5.76
C SER A 241 24.33 5.40 -6.13
N MET A 242 23.33 4.51 -6.03
CA MET A 242 21.94 4.85 -6.34
C MET A 242 21.35 5.84 -5.35
N ALA A 243 21.66 5.70 -4.06
CA ALA A 243 21.22 6.65 -3.05
C ALA A 243 21.76 8.04 -3.34
N LEU A 244 23.08 8.18 -3.58
CA LEU A 244 23.68 9.47 -3.93
C LEU A 244 23.02 10.09 -5.16
N PHE A 245 22.92 9.30 -6.24
CA PHE A 245 22.37 9.76 -7.50
C PHE A 245 20.94 10.27 -7.35
N TRP A 246 20.07 9.51 -6.68
CA TRP A 246 18.67 9.92 -6.49
C TRP A 246 18.52 11.11 -5.55
N ILE A 247 19.25 11.13 -4.43
CA ILE A 247 19.21 12.25 -3.49
C ILE A 247 19.64 13.53 -4.20
N ASN A 248 20.76 13.51 -4.94
CA ASN A 248 21.25 14.68 -5.68
C ASN A 248 20.28 15.11 -6.79
N ALA A 249 19.71 14.17 -7.55
CA ALA A 249 18.77 14.49 -8.62
C ALA A 249 17.43 15.07 -8.13
N ARG A 250 17.05 14.78 -6.88
CA ARG A 250 15.75 15.15 -6.30
C ARG A 250 15.84 16.31 -5.31
N LYS A 251 17.05 16.66 -4.88
CA LYS A 251 17.32 17.80 -4.00
C LYS A 251 17.00 19.11 -4.73
N ARG A 252 16.18 19.96 -4.11
CA ARG A 252 15.72 21.23 -4.71
C ARG A 252 16.67 22.41 -4.47
N LYS A 253 17.43 22.40 -3.38
CA LYS A 253 18.30 23.51 -2.95
C LYS A 253 19.53 22.98 -2.20
N GLY A 254 20.64 23.72 -2.29
CA GLY A 254 21.92 23.42 -1.63
C GLY A 254 22.89 22.65 -2.52
N GLU A 255 24.17 22.68 -2.19
CA GLU A 255 25.23 22.01 -2.96
C GLU A 255 25.02 20.50 -3.02
N PRO A 256 25.29 19.83 -4.15
CA PRO A 256 25.17 18.39 -4.26
C PRO A 256 26.12 17.69 -3.29
N LEU A 257 25.71 16.51 -2.84
CA LEU A 257 26.58 15.60 -2.10
C LEU A 257 27.66 15.09 -3.06
N ARG A 258 28.92 15.06 -2.61
CA ARG A 258 30.06 14.63 -3.43
C ARG A 258 30.38 13.16 -3.18
N TRP A 259 30.77 12.44 -4.23
CA TRP A 259 30.98 10.99 -4.17
C TRP A 259 32.07 10.57 -3.19
N VAL A 260 33.20 11.29 -3.15
CA VAL A 260 34.33 10.94 -2.29
C VAL A 260 33.94 11.06 -0.82
N GLU A 261 33.36 12.20 -0.44
CA GLU A 261 32.91 12.48 0.91
C GLU A 261 31.74 11.56 1.31
N TRP A 262 30.82 11.27 0.39
CA TRP A 262 29.74 10.31 0.58
C TRP A 262 30.24 8.89 0.89
N CYS A 263 31.32 8.45 0.23
CA CYS A 263 31.89 7.13 0.48
C CYS A 263 32.68 7.07 1.80
N CYS A 264 33.39 8.14 2.15
CA CYS A 264 34.28 8.18 3.31
C CYS A 264 33.54 8.49 4.63
N ASP A 265 32.66 9.49 4.62
CA ASP A 265 31.89 9.93 5.79
C ASP A 265 30.53 10.50 5.34
N PRO A 266 29.57 9.63 5.00
CA PRO A 266 28.28 10.07 4.48
C PRO A 266 27.50 10.95 5.46
N ILE A 267 27.63 10.69 6.76
CA ILE A 267 26.97 11.48 7.80
C ILE A 267 27.55 12.89 7.81
N LEU A 268 28.87 13.03 7.87
CA LEU A 268 29.53 14.34 7.86
C LEU A 268 29.26 15.11 6.56
N GLU A 269 29.30 14.43 5.41
CA GLU A 269 28.96 15.05 4.13
C GLU A 269 27.52 15.58 4.14
N CYS A 270 26.56 14.79 4.66
CA CYS A 270 25.19 15.25 4.81
C CYS A 270 25.11 16.49 5.71
N TYR A 271 25.75 16.46 6.89
CA TYR A 271 25.79 17.59 7.83
C TYR A 271 26.37 18.85 7.21
N SER A 272 27.45 18.75 6.42
CA SER A 272 28.08 19.90 5.78
C SER A 272 27.17 20.62 4.77
N LYS A 273 26.12 19.93 4.29
CA LYS A 273 25.18 20.44 3.28
C LYS A 273 23.76 20.66 3.82
N LEU A 274 23.52 20.44 5.12
CA LEU A 274 22.22 20.66 5.78
C LEU A 274 21.86 22.14 5.80
#